data_AF-A0A355BX91-F1
#
_entry.id   AF-A0A355BX91-F1
#
_cell.length_a   1.000
_cell.length_b   1.000
_cell.length_c   1.000
_cell.angle_alpha   90.00
_cell.angle_beta   90.00
_cell.angle_gamma   90.00
#
_symmetry.space_group_name_H-M   'P 1'
#
loop_
_entity.id
_entity.type
_entity.pdbx_description
1 polymer ?
#
loop_
_entity_poly.entity_id
_entity_poly.type
_entity_poly.pdbx_seq_one_letter_code
_entity_poly.pdbx_strand_id
1 'polypeptide(L)'
;MIPPQPAPRLDDGTCHYQAHRRLRSTSLLAAATLAALTTGCVTAERFRFESILIAEDVEGAYLTAVGDVNFDGRIDIILLSVRSSDVHWYENPDWTRHTLVSGVMPAAVGAAVDTSAEGPAQIVVLTGFHRDDYEKNAGELVYLEGSSTLSDAYVFAREPAAHRAQFGDIDGDGERELVVAPLSGANGGPPIDSSAQTPLVYFDPPDPARHVISDNLFGTVHGLTLVRWDNDERDDILTAGFGGVFLHRLAAGESGEFTWRSEKITSGRIADENGRAGAGDIRVGRLKSGERFLATIESVHGGDVAIYQTDEDGVWRRRLIGDGYELAHGFTLADFDGDGGDEIIVSDSRGEGGVFLYAFETGGDGREWRRRRIDDRMAAGACESADFNGDGRLDIVCAGMQTRNLKLYFGRPR
;
A
#
# COMPACT_ATOMS: atom_id res chain seq x y z
N MET A 1 -5.47 39.20 44.93
CA MET A 1 -4.39 38.88 45.89
C MET A 1 -4.78 37.62 46.64
N ILE A 2 -4.07 36.52 46.39
CA ILE A 2 -4.12 35.25 47.13
C ILE A 2 -2.66 34.81 47.24
N PRO A 3 -2.13 34.46 48.43
CA PRO A 3 -0.71 34.14 48.59
C PRO A 3 -0.38 32.71 48.10
N PRO A 4 0.86 32.45 47.65
CA PRO A 4 1.26 31.13 47.16
C PRO A 4 1.51 30.14 48.32
N GLN A 5 1.19 28.86 48.09
CA GLN A 5 1.62 27.76 48.97
C GLN A 5 2.98 27.17 48.50
N PRO A 6 3.81 26.66 49.42
CA PRO A 6 5.16 26.20 49.13
C PRO A 6 5.22 24.78 48.53
N ALA A 7 6.27 24.51 47.76
CA ALA A 7 6.55 23.20 47.18
C ALA A 7 7.10 22.18 48.21
N PRO A 8 6.83 20.87 48.05
CA PRO A 8 7.47 19.82 48.85
C PRO A 8 8.95 19.66 48.47
N ARG A 9 9.79 19.35 49.46
CA ARG A 9 11.19 18.96 49.23
C ARG A 9 11.29 17.46 48.95
N LEU A 10 12.35 17.11 48.23
CA LEU A 10 12.88 15.74 48.12
C LEU A 10 13.34 15.27 49.50
N ASP A 11 13.10 14.00 49.83
CA ASP A 11 13.68 13.31 50.98
C ASP A 11 14.60 12.18 50.47
N ASP A 12 15.83 12.19 50.94
CA ASP A 12 16.96 11.40 50.45
C ASP A 12 17.22 10.15 51.32
N GLY A 13 16.47 9.09 51.02
CA GLY A 13 16.53 7.79 51.72
C GLY A 13 17.76 6.93 51.40
N THR A 14 18.94 7.30 51.90
CA THR A 14 20.14 6.44 51.85
C THR A 14 20.10 5.33 52.92
N CYS A 15 20.36 4.09 52.52
CA CYS A 15 20.51 2.95 53.45
C CYS A 15 21.98 2.53 53.56
N HIS A 16 22.54 2.59 54.77
CA HIS A 16 23.92 2.17 55.05
C HIS A 16 24.01 0.66 55.34
N TYR A 17 25.08 0.01 54.87
CA TYR A 17 25.57 -1.25 55.46
C TYR A 17 27.04 -1.11 55.87
N GLN A 18 27.39 -1.67 57.03
CA GLN A 18 28.70 -1.48 57.67
C GLN A 18 29.78 -2.44 57.16
N ALA A 19 31.04 -2.04 57.28
CA ALA A 19 32.21 -2.88 57.01
C ALA A 19 33.23 -2.84 58.16
N HIS A 20 33.57 -4.00 58.73
CA HIS A 20 34.67 -4.15 59.69
C HIS A 20 35.55 -5.39 59.40
N ARG A 21 36.67 -5.14 58.70
CA ARG A 21 38.05 -5.66 58.96
C ARG A 21 38.18 -6.95 59.79
N ARG A 22 38.66 -8.08 59.23
CA ARG A 22 40.09 -8.54 59.05
C ARG A 22 40.08 -9.99 58.49
N LEU A 23 41.17 -10.71 58.10
CA LEU A 23 42.64 -10.53 58.17
C LEU A 23 43.35 -11.37 57.05
N ARG A 24 44.42 -10.83 56.43
CA ARG A 24 45.55 -11.47 55.68
C ARG A 24 45.45 -12.95 55.21
N SER A 25 45.61 -13.15 53.90
CA SER A 25 46.59 -14.09 53.32
C SER A 25 46.98 -13.67 51.88
N THR A 26 48.16 -14.08 51.43
CA THR A 26 48.81 -13.65 50.17
C THR A 26 48.40 -14.51 48.97
N SER A 27 48.03 -13.89 47.84
CA SER A 27 48.04 -14.50 46.50
C SER A 27 48.09 -13.45 45.38
N LEU A 28 48.61 -13.85 44.23
CA LEU A 28 49.03 -13.03 43.08
C LEU A 28 47.99 -12.03 42.54
N LEU A 29 48.49 -10.92 41.97
CA LEU A 29 47.72 -10.05 41.09
C LEU A 29 47.32 -10.81 39.81
N ALA A 30 46.04 -11.11 39.66
CA ALA A 30 45.41 -11.25 38.35
C ALA A 30 44.64 -9.96 38.07
N ALA A 31 45.15 -9.13 37.16
CA ALA A 31 44.46 -7.91 36.73
C ALA A 31 43.31 -8.28 35.79
N ALA A 32 42.16 -8.63 36.37
CA ALA A 32 40.92 -8.79 35.63
C ALA A 32 40.37 -7.40 35.27
N THR A 33 40.82 -6.85 34.14
CA THR A 33 40.13 -5.74 33.47
C THR A 33 38.74 -6.23 33.08
N LEU A 34 37.74 -5.86 33.88
CA LEU A 34 36.34 -6.05 33.55
C LEU A 34 35.98 -5.06 32.44
N ALA A 35 36.31 -5.42 31.20
CA ALA A 35 35.83 -4.72 30.03
C ALA A 35 34.30 -4.86 30.01
N ALA A 36 33.60 -3.79 30.39
CA ALA A 36 32.18 -3.66 30.18
C ALA A 36 31.94 -3.59 28.67
N LEU A 37 31.85 -4.76 28.03
CA LEU A 37 31.30 -4.91 26.70
C LEU A 37 29.83 -4.52 26.78
N THR A 38 29.56 -3.23 26.60
CA THR A 38 28.29 -2.76 26.08
C THR A 38 28.18 -3.28 24.65
N THR A 39 27.83 -4.56 24.49
CA THR A 39 27.21 -5.06 23.27
C THR A 39 25.88 -4.35 23.12
N GLY A 40 25.94 -3.11 22.62
CA GLY A 40 24.80 -2.53 21.94
C GLY A 40 24.42 -3.52 20.86
N CYS A 41 23.21 -4.06 20.96
CA CYS A 41 22.67 -4.94 19.95
C CYS A 41 22.38 -4.08 18.71
N VAL A 42 23.41 -3.86 17.91
CA VAL A 42 23.25 -3.36 16.54
C VAL A 42 22.67 -4.54 15.78
N THR A 43 21.34 -4.60 15.73
CA THR A 43 20.62 -5.43 14.76
C THR A 43 21.14 -5.03 13.39
N ALA A 44 21.87 -5.94 12.74
CA ALA A 44 22.30 -5.70 11.38
C ALA A 44 21.04 -5.69 10.51
N GLU A 45 20.83 -4.62 9.72
CA GLU A 45 19.85 -4.68 8.63
C GLU A 45 20.12 -5.97 7.84
N ARG A 46 19.06 -6.70 7.51
CA ARG A 46 19.13 -8.05 6.91
C ARG A 46 19.17 -8.02 5.38
N PHE A 47 18.68 -6.93 4.79
CA PHE A 47 18.65 -6.69 3.36
C PHE A 47 18.97 -5.23 3.01
N ARG A 48 19.39 -4.99 1.76
CA ARG A 48 19.57 -3.66 1.17
C ARG A 48 18.92 -3.61 -0.20
N PHE A 49 18.64 -2.41 -0.69
CA PHE A 49 18.22 -2.20 -2.06
C PHE A 49 19.37 -1.66 -2.92
N GLU A 50 19.42 -2.09 -4.18
CA GLU A 50 20.26 -1.54 -5.23
C GLU A 50 19.36 -0.92 -6.31
N SER A 51 19.39 0.41 -6.48
CA SER A 51 18.46 1.08 -7.38
C SER A 51 19.03 1.34 -8.78
N ILE A 52 18.22 1.07 -9.81
CA ILE A 52 18.41 1.63 -11.16
C ILE A 52 17.39 2.74 -11.45
N LEU A 53 17.72 3.61 -12.41
CA LEU A 53 16.80 4.58 -12.99
C LEU A 53 16.34 4.01 -14.34
N ILE A 54 15.04 3.78 -14.49
CA ILE A 54 14.43 3.28 -15.73
C ILE A 54 14.05 4.45 -16.64
N ALA A 55 13.44 5.49 -16.07
CA ALA A 55 13.02 6.67 -16.82
C ALA A 55 13.19 7.96 -16.00
N GLU A 56 13.47 9.06 -16.70
CA GLU A 56 13.50 10.42 -16.18
C GLU A 56 12.56 11.33 -16.98
N ASP A 57 12.36 12.55 -16.48
CA ASP A 57 11.48 13.58 -17.05
C ASP A 57 10.01 13.18 -17.32
N VAL A 58 9.52 12.11 -16.68
CA VAL A 58 8.15 11.61 -16.83
C VAL A 58 7.13 12.63 -16.28
N GLU A 59 6.50 13.37 -17.19
CA GLU A 59 5.50 14.36 -16.81
C GLU A 59 4.24 13.70 -16.27
N GLY A 60 3.82 14.12 -15.07
CA GLY A 60 2.58 13.65 -14.46
C GLY A 60 2.59 12.18 -14.04
N ALA A 61 3.77 11.55 -13.87
CA ALA A 61 3.89 10.22 -13.29
C ALA A 61 3.03 10.11 -12.02
N TYR A 62 2.19 9.08 -11.94
CA TYR A 62 1.18 8.98 -10.89
C TYR A 62 1.12 7.60 -10.25
N LEU A 63 0.85 6.55 -11.04
CA LEU A 63 0.83 5.16 -10.57
C LEU A 63 1.67 4.24 -11.47
N THR A 64 1.95 3.05 -10.95
CA THR A 64 2.47 1.90 -11.69
C THR A 64 1.49 0.73 -11.58
N ALA A 65 1.47 -0.12 -12.60
CA ALA A 65 0.94 -1.48 -12.52
C ALA A 65 2.01 -2.44 -13.07
N VAL A 66 1.95 -3.72 -12.69
CA VAL A 66 3.02 -4.69 -12.96
C VAL A 66 2.40 -6.03 -13.36
N GLY A 67 3.10 -6.78 -14.22
CA GLY A 67 2.67 -8.08 -14.72
C GLY A 67 3.48 -8.49 -15.96
N ASP A 68 3.36 -9.74 -16.39
CA ASP A 68 3.96 -10.21 -17.66
C ASP A 68 3.10 -9.71 -18.84
N VAL A 69 3.49 -8.58 -19.43
CA VAL A 69 2.67 -7.84 -20.41
C VAL A 69 2.77 -8.46 -21.80
N ASN A 70 3.92 -9.06 -22.14
CA ASN A 70 4.20 -9.64 -23.46
C ASN A 70 4.13 -11.18 -23.50
N PHE A 71 3.91 -11.85 -22.35
CA PHE A 71 3.91 -13.31 -22.15
C PHE A 71 5.30 -13.95 -22.35
N ASP A 72 6.36 -13.29 -21.91
CA ASP A 72 7.75 -13.77 -22.03
C ASP A 72 8.32 -14.44 -20.77
N GLY A 73 7.52 -14.50 -19.70
CA GLY A 73 7.86 -15.07 -18.40
C GLY A 73 8.55 -14.10 -17.43
N ARG A 74 8.57 -12.79 -17.72
CA ARG A 74 9.14 -11.76 -16.84
C ARG A 74 8.10 -10.70 -16.48
N ILE A 75 8.26 -10.08 -15.32
CA ILE A 75 7.36 -9.03 -14.87
C ILE A 75 7.81 -7.69 -15.45
N ASP A 76 6.92 -7.06 -16.20
CA ASP A 76 7.07 -5.73 -16.79
C ASP A 76 6.44 -4.63 -15.91
N ILE A 77 6.65 -3.38 -16.31
CA ILE A 77 6.13 -2.20 -15.60
C ILE A 77 5.29 -1.34 -16.56
N ILE A 78 4.01 -1.14 -16.22
CA ILE A 78 3.14 -0.13 -16.84
C ILE A 78 3.22 1.16 -16.02
N LEU A 79 3.47 2.29 -16.67
CA LEU A 79 3.59 3.61 -16.02
C LEU A 79 2.44 4.53 -16.43
N LEU A 80 1.63 4.92 -15.44
CA LEU A 80 0.48 5.80 -15.65
C LEU A 80 0.86 7.26 -15.41
N SER A 81 0.43 8.12 -16.32
CA SER A 81 0.59 9.57 -16.22
C SER A 81 -0.76 10.28 -16.23
N VAL A 82 -0.93 11.23 -15.31
CA VAL A 82 -2.11 12.10 -15.31
C VAL A 82 -2.03 13.27 -16.31
N ARG A 83 -0.94 13.38 -17.07
CA ARG A 83 -0.71 14.46 -18.05
C ARG A 83 -0.57 13.97 -19.50
N SER A 84 -0.41 12.67 -19.71
CA SER A 84 -0.26 12.06 -21.02
C SER A 84 -1.59 11.58 -21.59
N SER A 85 -1.73 11.58 -22.92
CA SER A 85 -2.73 10.81 -23.67
C SER A 85 -2.17 9.48 -24.21
N ASP A 86 -0.90 9.19 -23.91
CA ASP A 86 -0.23 7.92 -24.19
C ASP A 86 0.10 7.22 -22.87
N VAL A 87 -0.15 5.92 -22.79
CA VAL A 87 0.28 5.07 -21.68
C VAL A 87 1.48 4.25 -22.15
N HIS A 88 2.49 4.09 -21.29
CA HIS A 88 3.73 3.40 -21.64
C HIS A 88 3.97 2.20 -20.73
N TRP A 89 4.66 1.19 -21.27
CA TRP A 89 5.20 0.08 -20.49
C TRP A 89 6.70 -0.09 -20.76
N TYR A 90 7.40 -0.78 -19.87
CA TYR A 90 8.85 -0.98 -19.89
C TYR A 90 9.15 -2.48 -19.80
N GLU A 91 9.77 -3.02 -20.86
CA GLU A 91 9.98 -4.46 -21.09
C GLU A 91 11.19 -5.00 -20.34
N ASN A 92 11.00 -6.07 -19.58
CA ASN A 92 12.05 -6.72 -18.79
C ASN A 92 12.92 -7.63 -19.69
N PRO A 93 14.27 -7.55 -19.68
CA PRO A 93 15.13 -7.00 -18.62
C PRO A 93 15.91 -5.73 -18.97
N ASP A 94 15.84 -5.21 -20.20
CA ASP A 94 16.57 -4.00 -20.60
C ASP A 94 15.77 -2.71 -20.36
N TRP A 95 14.51 -2.84 -19.96
CA TRP A 95 13.54 -1.78 -19.68
C TRP A 95 13.26 -0.91 -20.90
N THR A 96 13.27 -1.52 -22.09
CA THR A 96 12.86 -0.86 -23.34
C THR A 96 11.44 -0.32 -23.21
N ARG A 97 11.29 1.00 -23.43
CA ARG A 97 10.01 1.68 -23.32
C ARG A 97 9.18 1.51 -24.59
N HIS A 98 8.00 0.94 -24.42
CA HIS A 98 6.97 0.80 -25.45
C HIS A 98 5.77 1.71 -25.15
N THR A 99 4.95 1.96 -26.17
CA THR A 99 3.62 2.56 -25.97
C THR A 99 2.61 1.42 -25.83
N LEU A 100 1.86 1.42 -24.74
CA LEU A 100 0.79 0.46 -24.46
C LEU A 100 -0.49 0.84 -25.21
N VAL A 101 -0.85 2.13 -25.18
CA VAL A 101 -1.95 2.71 -25.96
C VAL A 101 -1.69 4.20 -26.16
N SER A 102 -2.10 4.73 -27.30
CA SER A 102 -2.00 6.14 -27.67
C SER A 102 -3.35 6.79 -27.92
N GLY A 103 -3.45 8.09 -27.65
CA GLY A 103 -4.63 8.90 -27.95
C GLY A 103 -5.85 8.65 -27.04
N VAL A 104 -5.66 8.07 -25.85
CA VAL A 104 -6.70 7.96 -24.83
C VAL A 104 -7.00 9.33 -24.21
N MET A 105 -8.11 9.44 -23.48
CA MET A 105 -8.31 10.61 -22.62
C MET A 105 -7.13 10.77 -21.65
N PRO A 106 -6.68 12.00 -21.34
CA PRO A 106 -5.70 12.23 -20.29
C PRO A 106 -6.19 11.75 -18.91
N ALA A 107 -5.33 11.88 -17.90
CA ALA A 107 -5.61 11.45 -16.52
C ALA A 107 -5.76 9.92 -16.38
N ALA A 108 -4.70 9.17 -16.75
CA ALA A 108 -4.58 7.76 -16.38
C ALA A 108 -4.34 7.64 -14.86
N VAL A 109 -5.36 7.20 -14.12
CA VAL A 109 -5.39 7.21 -12.64
C VAL A 109 -5.43 5.84 -11.97
N GLY A 110 -5.49 4.77 -12.75
CA GLY A 110 -5.45 3.39 -12.28
C GLY A 110 -5.31 2.43 -13.45
N ALA A 111 -4.80 1.24 -13.19
CA ALA A 111 -4.83 0.13 -14.14
C ALA A 111 -4.96 -1.19 -13.37
N ALA A 112 -5.63 -2.14 -13.97
CA ALA A 112 -5.66 -3.54 -13.54
C ALA A 112 -4.99 -4.38 -14.63
N VAL A 113 -4.24 -5.40 -14.20
CA VAL A 113 -3.53 -6.34 -15.07
C VAL A 113 -3.88 -7.74 -14.57
N ASP A 114 -4.40 -8.59 -15.45
CA ASP A 114 -4.52 -10.03 -15.19
C ASP A 114 -3.48 -10.79 -16.01
N THR A 115 -2.66 -11.59 -15.31
CA THR A 115 -1.62 -12.45 -15.86
C THR A 115 -1.91 -13.94 -15.64
N SER A 116 -3.12 -14.29 -15.17
CA SER A 116 -3.48 -15.66 -14.83
C SER A 116 -4.08 -16.45 -15.99
N ALA A 117 -4.62 -15.76 -17.00
CA ALA A 117 -5.07 -16.36 -18.25
C ALA A 117 -3.90 -17.02 -19.03
N GLU A 118 -4.21 -18.07 -19.80
CA GLU A 118 -3.26 -18.75 -20.69
C GLU A 118 -2.96 -17.88 -21.94
N GLY A 119 -2.17 -16.82 -21.76
CA GLY A 119 -1.78 -15.88 -22.81
C GLY A 119 -1.27 -14.54 -22.27
N PRO A 120 -1.03 -13.55 -23.15
CA PRO A 120 -0.58 -12.23 -22.73
C PRO A 120 -1.63 -11.51 -21.87
N ALA A 121 -1.16 -10.67 -20.95
CA ALA A 121 -1.99 -10.09 -19.92
C ALA A 121 -3.21 -9.32 -20.47
N GLN A 122 -4.35 -9.50 -19.82
CA GLN A 122 -5.51 -8.61 -20.00
C GLN A 122 -5.26 -7.34 -19.19
N ILE A 123 -5.46 -6.17 -19.80
CA ILE A 123 -5.17 -4.89 -19.15
C ILE A 123 -6.38 -3.96 -19.28
N VAL A 124 -6.76 -3.33 -18.17
CA VAL A 124 -7.71 -2.22 -18.16
C VAL A 124 -7.04 -0.98 -17.59
N VAL A 125 -7.05 0.13 -18.33
CA VAL A 125 -6.58 1.44 -17.86
C VAL A 125 -7.76 2.38 -17.60
N LEU A 126 -7.77 3.01 -16.43
CA LEU A 126 -8.76 4.01 -16.04
C LEU A 126 -8.29 5.41 -16.46
N THR A 127 -9.01 6.04 -17.39
CA THR A 127 -8.65 7.36 -17.94
C THR A 127 -9.82 8.35 -17.92
N GLY A 128 -9.57 9.62 -18.23
CA GLY A 128 -10.61 10.65 -18.24
C GLY A 128 -11.10 11.05 -16.86
N PHE A 129 -10.29 10.83 -15.81
CA PHE A 129 -10.58 11.29 -14.46
C PHE A 129 -10.35 12.81 -14.34
N HIS A 130 -11.32 13.52 -13.78
CA HIS A 130 -11.23 14.94 -13.52
C HIS A 130 -11.58 15.23 -12.06
N ARG A 131 -10.56 15.54 -11.26
CA ARG A 131 -10.72 15.81 -9.82
C ARG A 131 -11.77 16.89 -9.56
N ASP A 132 -11.50 18.12 -9.99
CA ASP A 132 -12.20 19.30 -9.49
C ASP A 132 -13.48 19.66 -10.27
N ASP A 133 -13.97 18.75 -11.13
CA ASP A 133 -15.18 18.96 -11.94
C ASP A 133 -15.82 17.62 -12.25
N TYR A 134 -16.90 17.30 -11.55
CA TYR A 134 -17.55 16.00 -11.66
C TYR A 134 -18.22 15.81 -13.04
N GLU A 135 -18.73 16.87 -13.67
CA GLU A 135 -19.36 16.78 -15.00
C GLU A 135 -18.36 16.40 -16.11
N LYS A 136 -17.05 16.49 -15.81
CA LYS A 136 -15.94 16.09 -16.69
C LYS A 136 -15.33 14.71 -16.37
N ASN A 137 -15.84 13.99 -15.36
CA ASN A 137 -15.40 12.62 -15.07
C ASN A 137 -15.94 11.66 -16.12
N ALA A 138 -15.20 11.51 -17.23
CA ALA A 138 -15.55 10.62 -18.32
C ALA A 138 -15.37 9.13 -17.96
N GLY A 139 -14.46 8.84 -17.02
CA GLY A 139 -14.29 7.54 -16.37
C GLY A 139 -14.14 6.38 -17.35
N GLU A 140 -13.28 6.53 -18.34
CA GLU A 140 -13.10 5.53 -19.41
C GLU A 140 -12.32 4.33 -18.91
N LEU A 141 -12.92 3.15 -19.05
CA LEU A 141 -12.26 1.87 -18.83
C LEU A 141 -11.76 1.39 -20.20
N VAL A 142 -10.48 1.63 -20.48
CA VAL A 142 -9.81 1.24 -21.73
C VAL A 142 -9.30 -0.19 -21.57
N TYR A 143 -9.95 -1.14 -22.23
CA TYR A 143 -9.51 -2.54 -22.28
C TYR A 143 -8.50 -2.75 -23.41
N LEU A 144 -7.50 -3.58 -23.14
CA LEU A 144 -6.51 -4.05 -24.09
C LEU A 144 -6.48 -5.58 -24.02
N GLU A 145 -6.75 -6.22 -25.16
CA GLU A 145 -6.69 -7.67 -25.30
C GLU A 145 -5.31 -8.09 -25.84
N GLY A 146 -4.73 -9.13 -25.24
CA GLY A 146 -3.31 -9.43 -25.36
C GLY A 146 -2.83 -9.93 -26.73
N SER A 147 -1.73 -9.36 -27.22
CA SER A 147 -0.86 -9.95 -28.27
C SER A 147 0.51 -9.28 -28.27
N SER A 148 1.52 -9.86 -28.95
CA SER A 148 2.89 -9.35 -29.00
C SER A 148 3.09 -8.00 -29.73
N THR A 149 2.02 -7.30 -30.09
CA THR A 149 2.05 -5.99 -30.78
C THR A 149 1.03 -4.99 -30.24
N LEU A 150 0.53 -5.16 -29.00
CA LEU A 150 -0.45 -4.32 -28.27
C LEU A 150 -0.83 -2.99 -28.96
N SER A 151 -1.85 -3.06 -29.82
CA SER A 151 -2.42 -1.91 -30.56
C SER A 151 -3.93 -1.78 -30.45
N ASP A 152 -4.61 -2.85 -30.02
CA ASP A 152 -6.06 -3.00 -30.15
C ASP A 152 -6.73 -2.68 -28.81
N ALA A 153 -6.68 -1.39 -28.46
CA ALA A 153 -7.28 -0.84 -27.25
C ALA A 153 -8.61 -0.14 -27.55
N TYR A 154 -9.61 -0.34 -26.69
CA TYR A 154 -10.91 0.33 -26.81
C TYR A 154 -11.58 0.59 -25.46
N VAL A 155 -12.43 1.62 -25.41
CA VAL A 155 -13.27 1.89 -24.24
C VAL A 155 -14.44 0.90 -24.28
N PHE A 156 -14.41 -0.12 -23.42
CA PHE A 156 -15.52 -1.08 -23.32
C PHE A 156 -16.64 -0.52 -22.42
N ALA A 157 -16.26 0.05 -21.27
CA ALA A 157 -17.18 0.58 -20.27
C ALA A 157 -16.81 2.00 -19.80
N ARG A 158 -17.73 2.63 -19.06
CA ARG A 158 -17.49 3.89 -18.36
C ARG A 158 -18.06 3.82 -16.95
N GLU A 159 -17.24 4.16 -15.95
CA GLU A 159 -17.69 4.36 -14.57
C GLU A 159 -17.22 5.76 -14.11
N PRO A 160 -18.13 6.73 -13.90
CA PRO A 160 -17.76 8.06 -13.46
C PRO A 160 -16.91 8.05 -12.20
N ALA A 161 -15.84 8.85 -12.21
CA ALA A 161 -14.84 8.95 -11.15
C ALA A 161 -14.07 7.65 -10.82
N ALA A 162 -14.06 6.62 -11.69
CA ALA A 162 -13.19 5.44 -11.58
C ALA A 162 -11.74 5.82 -11.23
N HIS A 163 -11.16 5.19 -10.19
CA HIS A 163 -9.89 5.64 -9.60
C HIS A 163 -8.98 4.52 -9.07
N ARG A 164 -9.55 3.34 -8.75
CA ARG A 164 -8.80 2.10 -8.54
C ARG A 164 -9.51 0.95 -9.25
N ALA A 165 -8.73 -0.01 -9.75
CA ALA A 165 -9.24 -1.27 -10.24
C ALA A 165 -8.24 -2.40 -9.98
N GLN A 166 -8.74 -3.62 -9.82
CA GLN A 166 -7.97 -4.86 -9.72
C GLN A 166 -8.80 -6.01 -10.32
N PHE A 167 -8.12 -7.00 -10.89
CA PHE A 167 -8.74 -8.25 -11.33
C PHE A 167 -8.67 -9.31 -10.22
N GLY A 168 -9.73 -10.10 -10.06
CA GLY A 168 -9.72 -11.29 -9.22
C GLY A 168 -10.98 -12.12 -9.36
N ASP A 169 -10.89 -13.35 -8.89
CA ASP A 169 -11.95 -14.37 -8.96
C ASP A 169 -12.85 -14.16 -7.74
N ILE A 170 -13.83 -13.26 -7.87
CA ILE A 170 -14.65 -12.78 -6.74
C ILE A 170 -15.92 -13.60 -6.55
N ASP A 171 -16.32 -14.39 -7.55
CA ASP A 171 -17.50 -15.26 -7.49
C ASP A 171 -17.22 -16.76 -7.32
N GLY A 172 -15.99 -17.21 -7.66
CA GLY A 172 -15.50 -18.56 -7.45
C GLY A 172 -15.69 -19.49 -8.65
N ASP A 173 -15.99 -18.97 -9.84
CA ASP A 173 -16.06 -19.77 -11.07
C ASP A 173 -14.68 -20.04 -11.73
N GLY A 174 -13.66 -19.25 -11.36
CA GLY A 174 -12.27 -19.39 -11.78
C GLY A 174 -11.84 -18.47 -12.92
N GLU A 175 -12.76 -17.70 -13.53
CA GLU A 175 -12.44 -16.53 -14.34
C GLU A 175 -12.08 -15.33 -13.42
N ARG A 176 -11.88 -14.12 -13.95
CA ARG A 176 -11.55 -12.94 -13.14
C ARG A 176 -12.33 -11.70 -13.53
N GLU A 177 -12.95 -11.11 -12.51
CA GLU A 177 -13.79 -9.93 -12.61
C GLU A 177 -12.96 -8.67 -12.37
N LEU A 178 -13.26 -7.62 -13.13
CA LEU A 178 -12.65 -6.30 -12.91
C LEU A 178 -13.41 -5.55 -11.81
N VAL A 179 -12.92 -5.63 -10.58
CA VAL A 179 -13.41 -4.78 -9.48
C VAL A 179 -12.94 -3.35 -9.69
N VAL A 180 -13.85 -2.38 -9.68
CA VAL A 180 -13.56 -0.94 -9.82
C VAL A 180 -14.13 -0.17 -8.63
N ALA A 181 -13.26 0.64 -8.02
CA ALA A 181 -13.63 1.60 -6.99
C ALA A 181 -13.49 3.04 -7.52
N PRO A 182 -14.61 3.74 -7.78
CA PRO A 182 -14.64 5.18 -7.98
C PRO A 182 -14.13 5.96 -6.77
N LEU A 183 -13.49 7.11 -7.02
CA LEU A 183 -13.03 8.01 -5.96
C LEU A 183 -14.19 8.56 -5.13
N SER A 184 -15.34 8.80 -5.78
CA SER A 184 -16.53 9.39 -5.17
C SER A 184 -17.80 8.95 -5.89
N GLY A 185 -18.93 9.14 -5.22
CA GLY A 185 -20.27 8.86 -5.77
C GLY A 185 -20.61 9.62 -7.04
N ALA A 186 -21.59 9.10 -7.78
CA ALA A 186 -22.04 9.65 -9.05
C ALA A 186 -22.73 11.04 -8.99
N ASN A 187 -22.78 11.66 -7.81
CA ASN A 187 -23.19 13.06 -7.59
C ASN A 187 -22.17 13.83 -6.70
N GLY A 188 -21.07 13.19 -6.28
CA GLY A 188 -20.09 13.73 -5.35
C GLY A 188 -18.89 14.33 -6.08
N GLY A 189 -18.98 15.61 -6.43
CA GLY A 189 -17.80 16.41 -6.81
C GLY A 189 -17.07 16.96 -5.58
N PRO A 190 -15.74 17.18 -5.63
CA PRO A 190 -15.02 17.77 -4.51
C PRO A 190 -15.34 19.27 -4.31
N PRO A 191 -15.02 19.86 -3.15
CA PRO A 191 -14.28 19.28 -2.02
C PRO A 191 -15.02 18.08 -1.41
N ILE A 192 -14.28 17.00 -1.16
CA ILE A 192 -14.77 15.64 -0.83
C ILE A 192 -16.10 15.68 -0.09
N ASP A 193 -17.21 15.36 -0.78
CA ASP A 193 -18.51 15.26 -0.13
C ASP A 193 -18.56 13.99 0.71
N SER A 194 -18.25 14.13 1.99
CA SER A 194 -18.31 13.06 3.00
C SER A 194 -19.71 12.48 3.21
N SER A 195 -20.76 13.11 2.66
CA SER A 195 -22.14 12.64 2.70
C SER A 195 -22.58 11.91 1.42
N ALA A 196 -21.83 12.02 0.32
CA ALA A 196 -22.13 11.30 -0.92
C ALA A 196 -21.86 9.79 -0.76
N GLN A 197 -22.80 8.96 -1.21
CA GLN A 197 -22.60 7.51 -1.35
C GLN A 197 -21.72 7.20 -2.55
N THR A 198 -20.65 6.45 -2.33
CA THR A 198 -19.70 6.01 -3.36
C THR A 198 -19.94 4.54 -3.67
N PRO A 199 -20.16 4.15 -4.93
CA PRO A 199 -20.36 2.74 -5.26
C PRO A 199 -19.03 1.96 -5.23
N LEU A 200 -19.13 0.66 -5.08
CA LEU A 200 -18.12 -0.33 -5.46
C LEU A 200 -18.78 -1.24 -6.49
N VAL A 201 -18.10 -1.50 -7.61
CA VAL A 201 -18.66 -2.22 -8.76
C VAL A 201 -17.70 -3.27 -9.30
N TYR A 202 -18.22 -4.18 -10.11
CA TYR A 202 -17.41 -4.99 -11.01
C TYR A 202 -18.00 -5.05 -12.43
N PHE A 203 -17.17 -5.55 -13.34
CA PHE A 203 -17.44 -5.82 -14.74
C PHE A 203 -16.74 -7.13 -15.12
N ASP A 204 -17.16 -7.75 -16.22
CA ASP A 204 -16.62 -9.01 -16.73
C ASP A 204 -16.03 -8.75 -18.13
N PRO A 205 -14.82 -8.17 -18.26
CA PRO A 205 -14.34 -7.63 -19.53
C PRO A 205 -14.24 -8.72 -20.62
N PRO A 206 -14.63 -8.43 -21.88
CA PRO A 206 -15.00 -7.12 -22.40
C PRO A 206 -16.49 -6.74 -22.29
N ASP A 207 -17.31 -7.45 -21.49
CA ASP A 207 -18.73 -7.09 -21.32
C ASP A 207 -18.85 -5.74 -20.57
N PRO A 208 -19.59 -4.74 -21.12
CA PRO A 208 -19.86 -3.48 -20.44
C PRO A 208 -20.90 -3.58 -19.30
N ALA A 209 -21.45 -4.76 -19.01
CA ALA A 209 -22.38 -4.98 -17.92
C ALA A 209 -21.78 -4.54 -16.58
N ARG A 210 -22.50 -3.65 -15.88
CA ARG A 210 -22.07 -3.03 -14.62
C ARG A 210 -22.80 -3.66 -13.44
N HIS A 211 -22.06 -4.30 -12.55
CA HIS A 211 -22.60 -4.99 -11.39
C HIS A 211 -22.23 -4.24 -10.10
N VAL A 212 -23.14 -4.18 -9.12
CA VAL A 212 -22.92 -3.43 -7.86
C VAL A 212 -22.55 -4.38 -6.73
N ILE A 213 -21.38 -4.14 -6.13
CA ILE A 213 -20.90 -4.81 -4.92
C ILE A 213 -21.40 -4.08 -3.67
N SER A 214 -21.37 -2.75 -3.70
CA SER A 214 -21.84 -1.92 -2.59
C SER A 214 -22.27 -0.55 -3.07
N ASP A 215 -23.36 -0.02 -2.51
CA ASP A 215 -23.80 1.37 -2.61
C ASP A 215 -23.73 2.11 -1.25
N ASN A 216 -23.13 1.47 -0.24
CA ASN A 216 -23.12 1.93 1.15
C ASN A 216 -21.76 2.45 1.65
N LEU A 217 -20.74 2.56 0.77
CA LEU A 217 -19.54 3.34 1.07
C LEU A 217 -19.89 4.84 0.97
N PHE A 218 -19.17 5.69 1.69
CA PHE A 218 -19.47 7.13 1.75
C PHE A 218 -18.20 7.99 1.81
N GLY A 219 -18.29 9.18 1.20
CA GLY A 219 -17.15 10.04 0.97
C GLY A 219 -16.14 9.41 0.01
N THR A 220 -14.88 9.86 0.08
CA THR A 220 -13.85 9.34 -0.83
C THR A 220 -13.48 7.89 -0.52
N VAL A 221 -13.45 7.04 -1.55
CA VAL A 221 -12.85 5.68 -1.53
C VAL A 221 -11.57 5.73 -2.38
N HIS A 222 -10.44 5.30 -1.85
CA HIS A 222 -9.13 5.52 -2.50
C HIS A 222 -8.17 4.32 -2.40
N GLY A 223 -8.34 3.44 -1.42
CA GLY A 223 -7.69 2.14 -1.36
C GLY A 223 -8.61 1.03 -1.83
N LEU A 224 -8.05 0.08 -2.57
CA LEU A 224 -8.69 -1.16 -3.03
C LEU A 224 -7.62 -2.25 -2.96
N THR A 225 -7.92 -3.38 -2.33
CA THR A 225 -7.11 -4.60 -2.42
C THR A 225 -8.02 -5.82 -2.37
N LEU A 226 -7.79 -6.77 -3.27
CA LEU A 226 -8.39 -8.11 -3.18
C LEU A 226 -7.53 -9.01 -2.27
N VAL A 227 -8.16 -9.98 -1.61
CA VAL A 227 -7.52 -10.92 -0.69
C VAL A 227 -8.43 -12.11 -0.41
N ARG A 228 -7.87 -13.32 -0.32
CA ARG A 228 -8.57 -14.48 0.28
C ARG A 228 -8.77 -14.22 1.78
N TRP A 229 -9.94 -13.73 2.20
CA TRP A 229 -10.16 -13.28 3.59
C TRP A 229 -10.51 -14.44 4.51
N ASP A 230 -11.54 -15.20 4.18
CA ASP A 230 -11.74 -16.54 4.70
C ASP A 230 -11.20 -17.60 3.73
N ASN A 231 -11.01 -18.83 4.20
CA ASN A 231 -10.27 -19.86 3.47
C ASN A 231 -11.13 -20.57 2.41
N ASP A 232 -11.90 -19.80 1.63
CA ASP A 232 -12.63 -20.30 0.47
C ASP A 232 -11.86 -20.05 -0.83
N GLU A 233 -12.49 -20.38 -1.96
CA GLU A 233 -11.89 -20.24 -3.29
C GLU A 233 -12.19 -18.88 -3.94
N ARG A 234 -12.63 -17.84 -3.22
CA ARG A 234 -12.91 -16.49 -3.75
C ARG A 234 -12.02 -15.39 -3.20
N ASP A 235 -11.76 -14.39 -4.03
CA ASP A 235 -11.15 -13.12 -3.64
C ASP A 235 -12.20 -12.20 -2.99
N ASP A 236 -12.04 -11.96 -1.68
CA ASP A 236 -12.78 -10.93 -0.97
C ASP A 236 -12.15 -9.55 -1.20
N ILE A 237 -12.94 -8.49 -1.08
CA ILE A 237 -12.50 -7.12 -1.42
C ILE A 237 -12.40 -6.28 -0.15
N LEU A 238 -11.26 -5.63 0.06
CA LEU A 238 -11.10 -4.56 1.04
C LEU A 238 -11.06 -3.20 0.35
N THR A 239 -11.89 -2.27 0.81
CA THR A 239 -11.81 -0.85 0.43
C THR A 239 -11.35 0.00 1.61
N ALA A 240 -10.62 1.08 1.31
CA ALA A 240 -10.27 2.11 2.27
C ALA A 240 -10.69 3.49 1.76
N GLY A 241 -11.32 4.26 2.65
CA GLY A 241 -11.76 5.62 2.35
C GLY A 241 -12.02 6.45 3.60
N PHE A 242 -12.66 7.60 3.38
CA PHE A 242 -13.15 8.49 4.42
C PHE A 242 -14.00 7.75 5.47
N GLY A 243 -14.83 6.79 5.03
CA GLY A 243 -15.64 5.97 5.93
C GLY A 243 -14.87 4.97 6.80
N GLY A 244 -13.57 4.77 6.58
CA GLY A 244 -12.73 3.75 7.22
C GLY A 244 -12.34 2.63 6.26
N VAL A 245 -12.15 1.42 6.80
CA VAL A 245 -11.87 0.20 6.01
C VAL A 245 -13.09 -0.72 6.06
N PHE A 246 -13.52 -1.20 4.89
CA PHE A 246 -14.64 -2.12 4.73
C PHE A 246 -14.18 -3.39 4.01
N LEU A 247 -14.74 -4.52 4.43
CA LEU A 247 -14.60 -5.83 3.81
C LEU A 247 -15.91 -6.17 3.09
N HIS A 248 -15.83 -6.52 1.82
CA HIS A 248 -16.95 -6.91 0.98
C HIS A 248 -16.76 -8.36 0.57
N ARG A 249 -17.76 -9.20 0.88
CA ARG A 249 -17.72 -10.65 0.65
C ARG A 249 -18.98 -11.13 0.00
N LEU A 250 -18.86 -12.18 -0.81
CA LEU A 250 -19.98 -12.82 -1.45
C LEU A 250 -20.70 -13.75 -0.47
N ALA A 251 -21.91 -13.38 -0.06
CA ALA A 251 -22.78 -14.27 0.69
C ALA A 251 -23.57 -15.16 -0.28
N ALA A 252 -23.38 -16.47 -0.14
CA ALA A 252 -24.10 -17.48 -0.92
C ALA A 252 -25.62 -17.37 -0.66
N GLY A 253 -26.38 -16.98 -1.70
CA GLY A 253 -27.83 -16.95 -1.65
C GLY A 253 -28.46 -18.33 -1.81
N GLU A 254 -29.58 -18.58 -1.14
CA GLU A 254 -30.31 -19.86 -1.21
C GLU A 254 -30.93 -20.13 -2.61
N SER A 255 -30.96 -19.13 -3.50
CA SER A 255 -31.58 -19.15 -4.83
C SER A 255 -30.59 -19.18 -6.00
N GLY A 256 -29.28 -19.11 -5.75
CA GLY A 256 -28.27 -18.86 -6.79
C GLY A 256 -28.15 -17.39 -7.22
N GLU A 257 -28.86 -16.47 -6.55
CA GLU A 257 -28.56 -15.03 -6.63
C GLU A 257 -27.41 -14.69 -5.67
N PHE A 258 -26.38 -14.04 -6.20
CA PHE A 258 -25.28 -13.51 -5.43
C PHE A 258 -25.72 -12.32 -4.57
N THR A 259 -25.36 -12.33 -3.29
CA THR A 259 -25.66 -11.21 -2.37
C THR A 259 -24.40 -10.72 -1.69
N TRP A 260 -24.08 -9.44 -1.83
CA TRP A 260 -22.86 -8.86 -1.26
C TRP A 260 -23.07 -8.44 0.20
N ARG A 261 -22.19 -8.90 1.10
CA ARG A 261 -22.12 -8.45 2.49
C ARG A 261 -20.94 -7.50 2.66
N SER A 262 -21.24 -6.24 2.94
CA SER A 262 -20.26 -5.22 3.31
C SER A 262 -20.17 -5.08 4.84
N GLU A 263 -18.98 -5.19 5.42
CA GLU A 263 -18.74 -5.11 6.87
C GLU A 263 -17.63 -4.09 7.16
N LYS A 264 -17.86 -3.19 8.13
CA LYS A 264 -16.87 -2.20 8.53
C LYS A 264 -15.86 -2.81 9.50
N ILE A 265 -14.60 -2.91 9.06
CA ILE A 265 -13.49 -3.46 9.85
C ILE A 265 -12.96 -2.44 10.87
N THR A 266 -12.80 -1.18 10.44
CA THR A 266 -12.29 -0.09 11.29
C THR A 266 -12.73 1.27 10.77
N SER A 267 -12.79 2.27 11.64
CA SER A 267 -12.99 3.68 11.25
C SER A 267 -11.73 4.39 10.76
N GLY A 268 -10.57 3.73 10.71
CA GLY A 268 -9.30 4.38 10.37
C GLY A 268 -8.88 5.42 11.42
N ARG A 269 -8.35 6.55 10.96
CA ARG A 269 -8.09 7.75 11.77
C ARG A 269 -9.40 8.41 12.20
N ILE A 270 -9.47 8.81 13.47
CA ILE A 270 -10.57 9.66 13.99
C ILE A 270 -10.42 11.07 13.41
N ALA A 271 -11.53 11.66 12.96
CA ALA A 271 -11.57 13.00 12.38
C ALA A 271 -10.82 14.05 13.24
N ASP A 272 -9.91 14.79 12.61
CA ASP A 272 -9.28 15.97 13.20
C ASP A 272 -10.13 17.24 13.01
N GLU A 273 -9.63 18.39 13.48
CA GLU A 273 -10.29 19.70 13.33
C GLU A 273 -10.48 20.13 11.86
N ASN A 274 -9.76 19.51 10.92
CA ASN A 274 -9.87 19.74 9.48
C ASN A 274 -10.75 18.69 8.79
N GLY A 275 -11.41 17.81 9.55
CA GLY A 275 -12.27 16.74 9.04
C GLY A 275 -11.52 15.55 8.41
N ARG A 276 -10.19 15.44 8.59
CA ARG A 276 -9.40 14.32 8.03
C ARG A 276 -9.63 13.05 8.84
N ALA A 277 -10.35 12.09 8.24
CA ALA A 277 -10.77 10.84 8.87
C ALA A 277 -10.53 9.63 7.95
N GLY A 278 -10.73 8.43 8.49
CA GLY A 278 -10.71 7.19 7.70
C GLY A 278 -9.31 6.71 7.34
N ALA A 279 -9.22 5.96 6.24
CA ALA A 279 -7.99 5.48 5.66
C ALA A 279 -7.93 5.88 4.17
N GLY A 280 -6.74 6.21 3.69
CA GLY A 280 -6.47 6.59 2.30
C GLY A 280 -6.07 5.41 1.42
N ASP A 281 -5.39 4.41 1.99
CA ASP A 281 -5.06 3.18 1.30
C ASP A 281 -5.00 2.01 2.29
N ILE A 282 -5.08 0.78 1.78
CA ILE A 282 -5.11 -0.47 2.54
C ILE A 282 -4.30 -1.56 1.81
N ARG A 283 -3.48 -2.28 2.56
CA ARG A 283 -2.88 -3.55 2.15
C ARG A 283 -2.98 -4.56 3.29
N VAL A 284 -3.02 -5.84 2.93
CA VAL A 284 -3.01 -6.95 3.88
C VAL A 284 -1.61 -7.53 3.91
N GLY A 285 -1.04 -7.68 5.09
CA GLY A 285 0.26 -8.31 5.30
C GLY A 285 0.17 -9.47 6.28
N ARG A 286 1.25 -10.23 6.38
CA ARG A 286 1.43 -11.38 7.27
C ARG A 286 2.60 -11.10 8.23
N LEU A 287 2.39 -11.39 9.50
CA LEU A 287 3.45 -11.42 10.51
C LEU A 287 4.23 -12.73 10.40
N LYS A 288 5.46 -12.76 10.91
CA LYS A 288 6.28 -13.97 11.00
C LYS A 288 5.59 -15.15 11.72
N SER A 289 4.63 -14.87 12.60
CA SER A 289 3.78 -15.88 13.26
C SER A 289 2.79 -16.56 12.31
N GLY A 290 2.62 -16.05 11.08
CA GLY A 290 1.58 -16.42 10.13
C GLY A 290 0.29 -15.59 10.28
N GLU A 291 0.16 -14.76 11.30
CA GLU A 291 -1.04 -13.96 11.58
C GLU A 291 -1.19 -12.80 10.57
N ARG A 292 -2.44 -12.51 10.18
CA ARG A 292 -2.76 -11.38 9.29
C ARG A 292 -2.72 -10.05 10.04
N PHE A 293 -2.13 -9.03 9.42
CA PHE A 293 -2.31 -7.63 9.82
C PHE A 293 -2.84 -6.81 8.64
N LEU A 294 -3.44 -5.67 8.95
CA LEU A 294 -3.81 -4.66 7.96
C LEU A 294 -2.86 -3.48 8.12
N ALA A 295 -2.36 -2.92 7.03
CA ALA A 295 -1.64 -1.66 7.04
C ALA A 295 -2.41 -0.60 6.28
N THR A 296 -2.49 0.61 6.83
CA THR A 296 -3.21 1.74 6.26
C THR A 296 -2.34 2.98 6.19
N ILE A 297 -2.54 3.75 5.13
CA ILE A 297 -2.14 5.17 5.08
C ILE A 297 -3.35 5.99 5.53
N GLU A 298 -3.20 6.97 6.41
CA GLU A 298 -4.35 7.69 7.00
C GLU A 298 -4.15 9.22 7.11
N SER A 299 -5.14 10.04 6.78
CA SER A 299 -6.36 9.78 6.00
C SER A 299 -6.08 9.58 4.50
N VAL A 300 -7.08 9.70 3.62
CA VAL A 300 -6.88 10.00 2.19
C VAL A 300 -5.90 11.17 2.05
N HIS A 301 -4.83 10.97 1.28
CA HIS A 301 -3.73 11.93 1.10
C HIS A 301 -3.15 12.47 2.44
N GLY A 302 -3.17 11.64 3.48
CA GLY A 302 -2.64 11.94 4.80
C GLY A 302 -1.18 11.57 4.96
N GLY A 303 -0.79 11.32 6.21
CA GLY A 303 0.60 11.09 6.58
C GLY A 303 0.83 10.26 7.83
N ASP A 304 -0.22 9.61 8.36
CA ASP A 304 -0.06 8.51 9.31
C ASP A 304 0.13 7.20 8.53
N VAL A 305 0.96 6.32 9.06
CA VAL A 305 1.05 4.90 8.70
C VAL A 305 0.62 4.11 9.93
N ALA A 306 -0.50 3.41 9.82
CA ALA A 306 -1.07 2.62 10.91
C ALA A 306 -1.11 1.14 10.53
N ILE A 307 -1.10 0.29 11.55
CA ILE A 307 -1.43 -1.13 11.41
C ILE A 307 -2.62 -1.49 12.29
N TYR A 308 -3.31 -2.56 11.92
CA TYR A 308 -4.33 -3.22 12.72
C TYR A 308 -3.98 -4.70 12.90
N GLN A 309 -4.05 -5.16 14.13
CA GLN A 309 -3.98 -6.57 14.52
C GLN A 309 -5.23 -6.90 15.34
N THR A 310 -5.75 -8.12 15.25
CA THR A 310 -6.80 -8.59 16.17
C THR A 310 -6.22 -8.84 17.56
N ASP A 311 -6.98 -8.52 18.61
CA ASP A 311 -6.70 -9.01 19.97
C ASP A 311 -7.32 -10.40 20.22
N GLU A 312 -7.23 -10.89 21.46
CA GLU A 312 -7.76 -12.20 21.88
C GLU A 312 -9.28 -12.32 21.70
N ASP A 313 -10.01 -11.21 21.66
CA ASP A 313 -11.46 -11.14 21.40
C ASP A 313 -11.79 -11.04 19.89
N GLY A 314 -10.78 -11.03 19.01
CA GLY A 314 -10.93 -10.85 17.56
C GLY A 314 -11.14 -9.39 17.12
N VAL A 315 -10.95 -8.40 18.01
CA VAL A 315 -11.19 -6.99 17.72
C VAL A 315 -9.95 -6.34 17.11
N TRP A 316 -10.10 -5.71 15.95
CA TRP A 316 -9.01 -4.98 15.29
C TRP A 316 -8.56 -3.76 16.10
N ARG A 317 -7.28 -3.75 16.52
CA ARG A 317 -6.65 -2.68 17.30
C ARG A 317 -5.65 -1.89 16.46
N ARG A 318 -5.90 -0.59 16.29
CA ARG A 318 -4.99 0.36 15.62
C ARG A 318 -3.70 0.54 16.43
N ARG A 319 -2.54 0.49 15.78
CA ARG A 319 -1.27 1.04 16.26
C ARG A 319 -0.71 1.98 15.18
N LEU A 320 -0.37 3.20 15.58
CA LEU A 320 0.40 4.12 14.74
C LEU A 320 1.86 3.65 14.71
N ILE A 321 2.44 3.47 13.53
CA ILE A 321 3.84 3.03 13.35
C ILE A 321 4.71 4.06 12.63
N GLY A 322 4.08 5.04 11.97
CA GLY A 322 4.74 6.15 11.32
C GLY A 322 3.84 7.37 11.24
N ASP A 323 4.43 8.56 11.33
CA ASP A 323 3.75 9.84 11.13
C ASP A 323 4.71 10.87 10.51
N GLY A 324 4.20 12.09 10.33
CA GLY A 324 4.97 13.24 9.88
C GLY A 324 5.20 13.31 8.36
N TYR A 325 4.48 12.52 7.57
CA TYR A 325 4.51 12.61 6.11
C TYR A 325 3.61 13.73 5.59
N GLU A 326 4.05 14.43 4.53
CA GLU A 326 3.22 15.46 3.89
C GLU A 326 2.22 14.88 2.89
N LEU A 327 2.62 13.84 2.16
CA LEU A 327 1.73 13.05 1.31
C LEU A 327 2.21 11.61 1.22
N ALA A 328 1.75 10.75 2.11
CA ALA A 328 1.91 9.31 1.92
C ALA A 328 0.95 8.83 0.81
N HIS A 329 1.51 8.27 -0.27
CA HIS A 329 0.72 7.76 -1.40
C HIS A 329 1.37 6.52 -2.06
N GLY A 330 2.71 6.48 -2.18
CA GLY A 330 3.39 5.25 -2.56
C GLY A 330 3.40 4.27 -1.39
N PHE A 331 2.77 3.11 -1.54
CA PHE A 331 2.52 2.16 -0.45
C PHE A 331 2.44 0.71 -0.94
N THR A 332 3.32 -0.17 -0.46
CA THR A 332 3.35 -1.59 -0.83
C THR A 332 3.96 -2.43 0.30
N LEU A 333 3.65 -3.73 0.34
CA LEU A 333 4.06 -4.67 1.39
C LEU A 333 4.64 -5.94 0.77
N ALA A 334 5.69 -6.50 1.40
CA ALA A 334 6.30 -7.77 1.03
C ALA A 334 7.34 -8.22 2.06
N ASP A 335 7.55 -9.54 2.16
CA ASP A 335 8.71 -10.16 2.82
C ASP A 335 9.99 -9.88 2.02
N PHE A 336 10.64 -8.74 2.27
CA PHE A 336 11.85 -8.32 1.55
C PHE A 336 13.14 -8.89 2.18
N ASP A 337 13.08 -9.35 3.43
CA ASP A 337 14.22 -9.94 4.13
C ASP A 337 14.24 -11.48 4.14
N GLY A 338 13.14 -12.12 3.75
CA GLY A 338 12.97 -13.56 3.63
C GLY A 338 12.72 -14.26 4.96
N ASP A 339 12.30 -13.56 6.01
CA ASP A 339 12.06 -14.13 7.34
C ASP A 339 10.64 -14.66 7.58
N GLY A 340 9.71 -14.44 6.64
CA GLY A 340 8.32 -14.88 6.69
C GLY A 340 7.31 -13.86 7.20
N GLY A 341 7.71 -12.58 7.34
CA GLY A 341 6.82 -11.47 7.67
C GLY A 341 6.95 -10.32 6.67
N ASP A 342 5.84 -9.66 6.34
CA ASP A 342 5.84 -8.59 5.33
C ASP A 342 6.26 -7.24 5.92
N GLU A 343 7.37 -6.68 5.43
CA GLU A 343 7.70 -5.29 5.68
C GLU A 343 6.80 -4.33 4.88
N ILE A 344 6.75 -3.07 5.32
CA ILE A 344 5.95 -2.00 4.69
C ILE A 344 6.88 -0.98 4.02
N ILE A 345 6.64 -0.65 2.76
CA ILE A 345 7.23 0.48 2.06
C ILE A 345 6.23 1.64 2.03
N VAL A 346 6.65 2.83 2.46
CA VAL A 346 5.89 4.09 2.34
C VAL A 346 6.78 5.18 1.75
N SER A 347 6.26 5.92 0.78
CA SER A 347 6.92 7.09 0.19
C SER A 347 6.22 8.38 0.58
N ASP A 348 7.01 9.42 0.93
CA ASP A 348 6.51 10.79 1.00
C ASP A 348 6.59 11.44 -0.38
N SER A 349 5.43 11.67 -0.99
CA SER A 349 5.31 12.33 -2.28
C SER A 349 5.46 13.85 -2.21
N ARG A 350 5.62 14.49 -1.02
CA ARG A 350 5.69 15.97 -0.92
C ARG A 350 6.69 16.57 0.07
N GLY A 351 7.07 15.86 1.14
CA GLY A 351 8.04 16.34 2.13
C GLY A 351 9.48 16.44 1.59
N GLU A 352 10.48 16.33 2.47
CA GLU A 352 11.92 16.35 2.11
C GLU A 352 12.40 15.15 1.24
N GLY A 353 11.50 14.45 0.56
CA GLY A 353 11.76 13.44 -0.47
C GLY A 353 12.30 12.13 0.07
N GLY A 354 11.58 11.03 -0.14
CA GLY A 354 12.17 9.73 0.06
C GLY A 354 11.21 8.56 0.08
N VAL A 355 11.76 7.39 -0.26
CA VAL A 355 11.14 6.11 0.02
C VAL A 355 11.64 5.63 1.38
N PHE A 356 10.70 5.38 2.28
CA PHE A 356 10.94 4.88 3.62
C PHE A 356 10.47 3.43 3.69
N LEU A 357 11.33 2.58 4.23
CA LEU A 357 11.00 1.23 4.64
C LEU A 357 10.67 1.24 6.14
N TYR A 358 9.55 0.61 6.48
CA TYR A 358 9.20 0.21 7.83
C TYR A 358 9.36 -1.29 7.93
N ALA A 359 10.38 -1.71 8.66
CA ALA A 359 10.66 -3.12 8.91
C ALA A 359 10.25 -3.54 10.32
N PHE A 360 9.89 -4.81 10.48
CA PHE A 360 9.90 -5.43 11.81
C PHE A 360 11.34 -5.56 12.27
N GLU A 361 11.65 -5.09 13.47
CA GLU A 361 12.91 -5.43 14.11
C GLU A 361 12.64 -5.97 15.52
N THR A 362 12.95 -7.25 15.68
CA THR A 362 12.74 -8.12 16.85
C THR A 362 11.32 -8.71 17.01
N GLY A 363 11.26 -9.95 17.51
CA GLY A 363 10.02 -10.62 17.90
C GLY A 363 9.23 -11.31 16.78
N GLY A 364 8.89 -10.59 15.72
CA GLY A 364 8.02 -11.09 14.64
C GLY A 364 6.51 -11.14 15.00
N ASP A 365 6.12 -10.52 16.12
CA ASP A 365 4.72 -10.40 16.61
C ASP A 365 4.06 -9.05 16.26
N GLY A 366 4.74 -8.24 15.45
CA GLY A 366 4.30 -6.92 15.00
C GLY A 366 4.22 -5.82 16.06
N ARG A 367 4.76 -6.03 17.27
CA ARG A 367 4.74 -5.02 18.34
C ARG A 367 5.75 -3.89 18.15
N GLU A 368 6.93 -4.18 17.63
CA GLU A 368 7.95 -3.17 17.30
C GLU A 368 8.11 -3.01 15.79
N TRP A 369 8.17 -1.76 15.34
CA TRP A 369 8.40 -1.35 13.96
C TRP A 369 9.53 -0.33 13.92
N ARG A 370 10.45 -0.46 12.96
CA ARG A 370 11.57 0.45 12.79
C ARG A 370 11.59 1.05 11.40
N ARG A 371 11.69 2.37 11.37
CA ARG A 371 11.76 3.18 10.15
C ARG A 371 13.21 3.29 9.69
N ARG A 372 13.49 2.89 8.46
CA ARG A 372 14.75 3.07 7.75
C ARG A 372 14.49 3.77 6.41
N ARG A 373 15.21 4.84 6.09
CA ARG A 373 15.12 5.47 4.76
C ARG A 373 15.94 4.66 3.76
N ILE A 374 15.39 4.36 2.58
CA ILE A 374 16.11 3.62 1.52
C ILE A 374 16.49 4.49 0.32
N ASP A 375 15.77 5.58 0.08
CA ASP A 375 16.11 6.61 -0.91
C ASP A 375 15.71 8.01 -0.40
N ASP A 376 16.44 9.06 -0.78
CA ASP A 376 16.15 10.48 -0.47
C ASP A 376 16.01 11.39 -1.71
N ARG A 377 15.85 10.78 -2.89
CA ARG A 377 15.70 11.42 -4.21
C ARG A 377 14.55 10.81 -5.02
N MET A 378 13.64 10.13 -4.35
CA MET A 378 12.42 9.57 -4.92
C MET A 378 11.23 10.03 -4.08
N ALA A 379 10.36 10.84 -4.69
CA ALA A 379 9.10 11.28 -4.11
C ALA A 379 7.97 10.50 -4.79
N ALA A 380 7.90 9.20 -4.51
CA ALA A 380 7.02 8.27 -5.21
C ALA A 380 5.55 8.50 -4.86
N GLY A 381 4.71 8.55 -5.91
CA GLY A 381 3.25 8.49 -5.82
C GLY A 381 2.75 7.04 -5.81
N ALA A 382 3.45 6.12 -6.43
CA ALA A 382 3.19 4.69 -6.30
C ALA A 382 4.49 3.92 -6.12
N CYS A 383 4.38 2.79 -5.44
CA CYS A 383 5.38 1.73 -5.48
C CYS A 383 4.66 0.39 -5.55
N GLU A 384 5.17 -0.55 -6.34
CA GLU A 384 4.68 -1.93 -6.44
C GLU A 384 5.83 -2.92 -6.20
N SER A 385 5.51 -4.11 -5.70
CA SER A 385 6.49 -5.13 -5.33
C SER A 385 6.31 -6.40 -6.16
N ALA A 386 7.39 -6.91 -6.73
CA ALA A 386 7.44 -8.15 -7.52
C ALA A 386 8.88 -8.67 -7.58
N ASP A 387 9.10 -9.93 -7.96
CA ASP A 387 10.44 -10.41 -8.34
C ASP A 387 10.71 -9.99 -9.79
N PHE A 388 11.35 -8.82 -9.97
CA PHE A 388 11.63 -8.27 -11.30
C PHE A 388 12.87 -8.87 -11.96
N ASN A 389 13.64 -9.71 -11.27
CA ASN A 389 14.90 -10.25 -11.78
C ASN A 389 14.99 -11.79 -11.78
N GLY A 390 14.00 -12.48 -11.18
CA GLY A 390 13.90 -13.93 -11.09
C GLY A 390 14.81 -14.56 -10.04
N ASP A 391 15.32 -13.81 -9.05
CA ASP A 391 16.24 -14.32 -8.02
C ASP A 391 15.57 -14.84 -6.75
N GLY A 392 14.23 -14.81 -6.70
CA GLY A 392 13.40 -15.29 -5.61
C GLY A 392 13.28 -14.32 -4.43
N ARG A 393 13.75 -13.07 -4.57
CA ARG A 393 13.44 -11.98 -3.64
C ARG A 393 12.52 -10.97 -4.30
N LEU A 394 11.75 -10.28 -3.46
CA LEU A 394 10.91 -9.20 -3.93
C LEU A 394 11.73 -7.92 -4.06
N ASP A 395 11.53 -7.26 -5.19
CA ASP A 395 12.09 -5.97 -5.57
C ASP A 395 10.96 -4.91 -5.50
N ILE A 396 11.29 -3.63 -5.65
CA ILE A 396 10.30 -2.54 -5.65
C ILE A 396 10.45 -1.68 -6.90
N VAL A 397 9.38 -1.44 -7.65
CA VAL A 397 9.32 -0.33 -8.62
C VAL A 397 8.59 0.86 -7.98
N CYS A 398 9.05 2.09 -8.22
CA CYS A 398 8.37 3.31 -7.76
C CYS A 398 8.32 4.40 -8.85
N ALA A 399 7.14 5.03 -9.00
CA ALA A 399 6.93 6.19 -9.86
C ALA A 399 6.94 7.50 -9.07
N GLY A 400 7.92 8.36 -9.34
CA GLY A 400 8.16 9.65 -8.70
C GLY A 400 7.19 10.75 -9.15
N MET A 401 6.21 11.07 -8.33
CA MET A 401 5.18 12.08 -8.65
C MET A 401 5.76 13.50 -8.74
N GLN A 402 6.71 13.85 -7.86
CA GLN A 402 7.42 15.14 -7.91
C GLN A 402 8.81 15.01 -8.56
N THR A 403 9.46 13.86 -8.39
CA THR A 403 10.80 13.58 -8.94
C THR A 403 10.79 13.19 -10.42
N ARG A 404 9.59 13.03 -11.03
CA ARG A 404 9.37 12.79 -12.48
C ARG A 404 10.19 11.63 -13.03
N ASN A 405 10.32 10.55 -12.26
CA ASN A 405 11.19 9.43 -12.58
C ASN A 405 10.53 8.07 -12.30
N LEU A 406 11.03 7.02 -12.93
CA LEU A 406 10.72 5.64 -12.63
C LEU A 406 12.01 4.97 -12.15
N LYS A 407 12.00 4.42 -10.92
CA LYS A 407 13.16 3.71 -10.36
C LYS A 407 12.74 2.31 -9.90
N LEU A 408 13.63 1.35 -10.12
CA LEU A 408 13.50 -0.03 -9.67
C LEU A 408 14.60 -0.30 -8.64
N TYR A 409 14.26 -0.94 -7.53
CA TYR A 409 15.07 -1.21 -6.37
C TYR A 409 15.19 -2.72 -6.18
N PHE A 410 16.35 -3.28 -6.53
CA PHE A 410 16.60 -4.72 -6.43
C PHE A 410 16.89 -5.13 -4.98
N GLY A 411 16.16 -6.11 -4.47
CA GLY A 411 16.35 -6.72 -3.15
C GLY A 411 17.63 -7.53 -3.11
N ARG A 412 18.59 -7.11 -2.28
CA ARG A 412 19.88 -7.79 -2.10
C ARG A 412 20.04 -8.33 -0.69
N PRO A 413 20.50 -9.58 -0.52
CA PRO A 413 20.99 -10.05 0.78
C PRO A 413 22.18 -9.18 1.21
N ARG A 414 22.34 -9.03 2.51
CA ARG A 414 23.42 -8.22 3.10
C ARG A 414 24.80 -8.87 2.93
#